data_AF-A0A9W9RI53-F1
#
_entry.id   AF-A0A9W9RI53-F1
#
_cell.length_a   1.000
_cell.length_b   1.000
_cell.length_c   1.000
_cell.angle_alpha   90.00
_cell.angle_beta   90.00
_cell.angle_gamma   90.00
#
_symmetry.space_group_name_H-M   'P 1'
#
loop_
_entity.id
_entity.type
_entity.pdbx_description
1 polymer ?
#
loop_
_entity_poly.entity_id
_entity_poly.type
_entity_poly.pdbx_seq_one_letter_code
_entity_poly.pdbx_strand_id
1 'polypeptide(L)'
;IAPPPPPPYSRRSSAAHTMTTSSSGSSIASSGLFSAATKAETLRIAGTTCWACSTRAPEICHVVPHHDPQIPVWEQAGLFIFNYKNTQNTIPLCGSCHNEFDMSLDPGYVFVPTDIQYFIDFERRDRARREQIATDTAVPLSALSRQVPTSADYKQHEIDSNQISPTAIGGRYNRVFLKQFLHNGQIPGIEKTFSTPKEWHGAPLASIRRAFAALASPRFFIIVDAGTHHMLEELRQLYFSDDRISSEQVSLRDVYRPQVQTSQKRQLEDQTNDESGRYNKKAKHQDTGFAGTASAANQCREHTDWVLGPESTTNDVVRLYAPVFSSY
;
A
#
# COMPACT_ATOMS: atom_id res chain seq x y z
N ILE A 1 -41.11 -35.18 55.32
CA ILE A 1 -41.46 -36.42 54.58
C ILE A 1 -40.97 -36.22 53.16
N ALA A 2 -39.97 -37.01 52.74
CA ALA A 2 -39.26 -36.84 51.46
C ALA A 2 -40.13 -37.25 50.25
N PRO A 3 -39.94 -36.64 49.08
CA PRO A 3 -40.58 -37.10 47.85
C PRO A 3 -39.97 -38.42 47.33
N PRO A 4 -40.76 -39.26 46.64
CA PRO A 4 -40.37 -40.61 46.23
C PRO A 4 -39.39 -40.64 45.04
N PRO A 5 -38.65 -41.76 44.85
CA PRO A 5 -37.64 -41.90 43.80
C PRO A 5 -38.26 -42.09 42.40
N PRO A 6 -37.52 -41.73 41.32
CA PRO A 6 -37.99 -41.91 39.96
C PRO A 6 -37.90 -43.38 39.46
N PRO A 7 -38.81 -43.82 38.57
CA PRO A 7 -38.79 -45.16 37.96
C PRO A 7 -37.73 -45.31 36.83
N PRO A 8 -37.41 -46.56 36.42
CA PRO A 8 -36.13 -46.90 35.83
C PRO A 8 -36.03 -46.73 34.29
N TYR A 9 -34.76 -46.63 33.86
CA TYR A 9 -34.25 -46.55 32.50
C TYR A 9 -34.93 -47.46 31.47
N SER A 10 -35.32 -46.88 30.34
CA SER A 10 -35.53 -47.59 29.08
C SER A 10 -34.45 -47.22 28.06
N ARG A 11 -33.65 -48.23 27.70
CA ARG A 11 -32.73 -48.23 26.57
C ARG A 11 -33.48 -47.89 25.28
N ARG A 12 -32.95 -46.96 24.49
CA ARG A 12 -33.26 -46.90 23.06
C ARG A 12 -32.00 -46.68 22.24
N SER A 13 -31.91 -47.49 21.20
CA SER A 13 -30.75 -47.84 20.42
C SER A 13 -30.13 -46.70 19.63
N SER A 14 -28.81 -46.79 19.51
CA SER A 14 -27.94 -46.05 18.62
C SER A 14 -28.36 -46.23 17.15
N ALA A 15 -28.72 -45.14 16.49
CA ALA A 15 -28.71 -45.05 15.03
C ALA A 15 -27.64 -44.02 14.64
N ALA A 16 -26.57 -44.51 14.03
CA ALA A 16 -25.51 -43.72 13.46
C ALA A 16 -26.06 -42.92 12.26
N HIS A 17 -26.08 -41.60 12.38
CA HIS A 17 -26.25 -40.72 11.23
C HIS A 17 -24.89 -40.30 10.71
N THR A 18 -24.46 -41.02 9.67
CA THR A 18 -23.45 -40.61 8.70
C THR A 18 -23.84 -39.26 8.10
N MET A 19 -23.06 -38.22 8.35
CA MET A 19 -23.15 -36.95 7.62
C MET A 19 -21.96 -36.85 6.66
N THR A 20 -22.20 -37.24 5.41
CA THR A 20 -21.35 -36.92 4.27
C THR A 20 -22.07 -35.93 3.36
N THR A 21 -21.43 -34.75 3.25
CA THR A 21 -21.28 -33.90 2.06
C THR A 21 -22.51 -33.48 1.26
N SER A 22 -22.76 -32.16 1.24
CA SER A 22 -22.62 -31.30 0.04
C SER A 22 -23.61 -30.13 0.12
N SER A 23 -23.10 -28.96 0.45
CA SER A 23 -23.71 -27.72 -0.02
C SER A 23 -22.62 -26.92 -0.69
N SER A 24 -22.62 -27.02 -2.02
CA SER A 24 -21.97 -26.10 -2.94
C SER A 24 -22.63 -24.72 -2.77
N GLY A 25 -22.28 -24.04 -1.69
CA GLY A 25 -22.58 -22.63 -1.49
C GLY A 25 -21.58 -21.84 -2.30
N SER A 26 -22.01 -21.33 -3.45
CA SER A 26 -21.36 -20.29 -4.23
C SER A 26 -20.60 -19.34 -3.30
N SER A 27 -19.27 -19.46 -3.28
CA SER A 27 -18.43 -18.48 -2.62
C SER A 27 -18.53 -17.23 -3.47
N ILE A 28 -19.43 -16.32 -3.10
CA ILE A 28 -19.26 -14.92 -3.45
C ILE A 28 -17.89 -14.57 -2.91
N ALA A 29 -16.89 -14.54 -3.81
CA ALA A 29 -15.53 -14.22 -3.46
C ALA A 29 -15.58 -12.83 -2.82
N SER A 30 -15.39 -12.78 -1.49
CA SER A 30 -15.17 -11.53 -0.79
C SER A 30 -13.87 -10.95 -1.34
N SER A 31 -14.00 -10.11 -2.36
CA SER A 31 -12.89 -9.64 -3.19
C SER A 31 -11.89 -8.77 -2.42
N GLY A 32 -12.24 -8.37 -1.19
CA GLY A 32 -11.44 -7.53 -0.29
C GLY A 32 -10.70 -8.24 0.84
N LEU A 33 -10.82 -9.57 0.99
CA LEU A 33 -10.07 -10.32 2.01
C LEU A 33 -8.90 -11.10 1.39
N PHE A 34 -7.74 -11.08 2.05
CA PHE A 34 -6.61 -11.95 1.67
C PHE A 34 -7.03 -13.42 1.70
N SER A 35 -6.56 -14.18 0.70
CA SER A 35 -6.74 -15.63 0.67
C SER A 35 -6.10 -16.29 1.89
N ALA A 36 -6.60 -17.46 2.29
CA ALA A 36 -5.99 -18.23 3.39
C ALA A 36 -4.51 -18.54 3.09
N ALA A 37 -4.17 -18.81 1.82
CA ALA A 37 -2.79 -19.03 1.39
C ALA A 37 -1.91 -17.79 1.58
N THR A 38 -2.38 -16.60 1.18
CA THR A 38 -1.65 -15.34 1.39
C THR A 38 -1.39 -15.08 2.88
N LYS A 39 -2.39 -15.35 3.73
CA LYS A 39 -2.26 -15.19 5.18
C LYS A 39 -1.24 -16.16 5.76
N ALA A 40 -1.31 -17.44 5.41
CA ALA A 40 -0.37 -18.46 5.87
C ALA A 40 1.06 -18.14 5.43
N GLU A 41 1.24 -17.71 4.17
CA GLU A 41 2.56 -17.34 3.64
C GLU A 41 3.12 -16.09 4.32
N THR A 42 2.28 -15.09 4.60
CA THR A 42 2.70 -13.91 5.38
C THR A 42 3.24 -14.32 6.75
N LEU A 43 2.55 -15.21 7.46
CA LEU A 43 2.97 -15.69 8.78
C LEU A 43 4.24 -16.54 8.70
N ARG A 44 4.42 -17.32 7.63
CA ARG A 44 5.64 -18.08 7.39
C ARG A 44 6.86 -17.16 7.21
N ILE A 45 6.71 -16.06 6.48
CA ILE A 45 7.79 -15.11 6.20
C ILE A 45 8.06 -14.20 7.40
N ALA A 46 7.02 -13.56 7.95
CA ALA A 46 7.15 -12.51 8.97
C ALA A 46 7.05 -13.02 10.42
N GLY A 47 6.70 -14.28 10.61
CA GLY A 47 6.48 -14.90 11.92
C GLY A 47 5.04 -14.77 12.43
N THR A 48 4.78 -15.44 13.56
CA THR A 48 3.44 -15.60 14.17
C THR A 48 3.14 -14.59 15.28
N THR A 49 3.87 -13.47 15.29
CA THR A 49 3.70 -12.38 16.25
C THR A 49 3.46 -11.06 15.54
N CYS A 50 2.85 -10.11 16.23
CA CYS A 50 2.65 -8.76 15.76
C CYS A 50 4.00 -8.15 15.37
N TRP A 51 4.07 -7.67 14.12
CA TRP A 51 5.27 -7.08 13.59
C TRP A 51 5.70 -5.85 14.39
N ALA A 52 4.74 -5.04 14.85
CA ALA A 52 4.97 -3.84 15.65
C ALA A 52 5.42 -4.16 17.09
N CYS A 53 4.60 -4.84 17.88
CA CYS A 53 4.78 -5.00 19.35
C CYS A 53 5.03 -6.43 19.84
N SER A 54 5.18 -7.41 18.93
CA SER A 54 5.47 -8.81 19.27
C SER A 54 4.36 -9.57 20.01
N THR A 55 3.18 -9.00 20.22
CA THR A 55 1.99 -9.74 20.72
C THR A 55 1.65 -10.92 19.82
N ARG A 56 1.31 -12.07 20.41
CA ARG A 56 0.95 -13.29 19.66
C ARG A 56 -0.39 -13.16 18.93
N ALA A 57 -0.65 -14.09 18.02
CA ALA A 57 -1.90 -14.21 17.25
C ALA A 57 -2.27 -12.89 16.52
N PRO A 58 -1.40 -12.39 15.62
CA PRO A 58 -1.70 -11.22 14.83
C PRO A 58 -2.77 -11.51 13.76
N GLU A 59 -3.44 -10.46 13.34
CA GLU A 59 -4.23 -10.40 12.11
C GLU A 59 -3.31 -10.01 10.94
N ILE A 60 -3.65 -10.44 9.72
CA ILE A 60 -2.92 -10.04 8.51
C ILE A 60 -3.61 -8.84 7.88
N CYS A 61 -2.93 -7.70 7.93
CA CYS A 61 -3.41 -6.38 7.53
C CYS A 61 -2.91 -6.02 6.14
N HIS A 62 -3.67 -5.19 5.42
CA HIS A 62 -3.18 -4.55 4.20
C HIS A 62 -2.34 -3.32 4.55
N VAL A 63 -1.14 -3.18 3.97
CA VAL A 63 -0.34 -1.96 4.15
C VAL A 63 -0.94 -0.82 3.35
N VAL A 64 -1.24 -1.01 2.07
CA VAL A 64 -2.13 -0.15 1.28
C VAL A 64 -3.52 -0.76 1.28
N PRO A 65 -4.55 -0.08 1.82
CA PRO A 65 -5.91 -0.60 1.83
C PRO A 65 -6.38 -0.99 0.42
N HIS A 66 -7.07 -2.13 0.29
CA HIS A 66 -7.59 -2.61 -1.00
C HIS A 66 -8.51 -1.59 -1.70
N HIS A 67 -9.19 -0.75 -0.92
CA HIS A 67 -10.07 0.32 -1.42
C HIS A 67 -9.51 1.71 -1.17
N ASP A 68 -8.18 1.87 -1.17
CA ASP A 68 -7.56 3.20 -1.09
C ASP A 68 -7.94 4.02 -2.34
N PRO A 69 -8.69 5.12 -2.19
CA PRO A 69 -9.16 5.93 -3.34
C PRO A 69 -8.01 6.60 -4.09
N GLN A 70 -6.80 6.63 -3.53
CA GLN A 70 -5.63 7.20 -4.19
C GLN A 70 -4.87 6.20 -5.08
N ILE A 71 -5.20 4.90 -5.06
CA ILE A 71 -4.53 3.89 -5.91
C ILE A 71 -4.39 4.33 -7.37
N PRO A 72 -5.44 4.83 -8.05
CA PRO A 72 -5.33 5.25 -9.45
C PRO A 72 -4.29 6.36 -9.68
N VAL A 73 -4.14 7.28 -8.72
CA VAL A 73 -3.16 8.38 -8.81
C VAL A 73 -1.74 7.84 -8.69
N TRP A 74 -1.51 6.85 -7.83
CA TRP A 74 -0.20 6.21 -7.65
C TRP A 74 0.16 5.31 -8.83
N GLU A 75 -0.81 4.60 -9.40
CA GLU A 75 -0.63 3.79 -10.62
C GLU A 75 -0.34 4.68 -11.83
N GLN A 76 -1.08 5.78 -12.01
CA GLN A 76 -0.83 6.75 -13.06
C GLN A 76 0.56 7.39 -12.95
N ALA A 77 1.03 7.64 -11.72
CA ALA A 77 2.40 8.11 -11.48
C ALA A 77 3.46 7.03 -11.75
N GLY A 78 3.08 5.78 -12.05
CA GLY A 78 4.01 4.66 -12.25
C GLY A 78 4.71 4.23 -10.96
N LEU A 79 4.09 4.45 -9.80
CA LEU A 79 4.65 4.11 -8.50
C LEU A 79 4.19 2.74 -8.03
N PHE A 80 2.88 2.46 -8.11
CA PHE A 80 2.38 1.16 -7.70
C PHE A 80 2.47 0.14 -8.83
N ILE A 81 3.45 -0.77 -8.70
CA ILE A 81 3.73 -1.84 -9.67
C ILE A 81 3.53 -3.26 -9.08
N PHE A 82 3.02 -3.35 -7.85
CA PHE A 82 2.88 -4.63 -7.12
C PHE A 82 1.42 -5.02 -6.95
N ASN A 83 1.16 -6.31 -6.72
CA ASN A 83 -0.19 -6.82 -6.53
C ASN A 83 -0.66 -6.61 -5.07
N TYR A 84 -1.68 -5.78 -4.86
CA TYR A 84 -2.19 -5.45 -3.52
C TYR A 84 -2.78 -6.64 -2.73
N LYS A 85 -3.03 -7.77 -3.38
CA LYS A 85 -3.61 -9.00 -2.79
C LYS A 85 -2.57 -10.05 -2.42
N ASN A 86 -1.29 -9.81 -2.71
CA ASN A 86 -0.20 -10.73 -2.38
C ASN A 86 0.48 -10.34 -1.06
N THR A 87 1.51 -11.11 -0.69
CA THR A 87 2.29 -10.89 0.54
C THR A 87 3.12 -9.61 0.53
N GLN A 88 3.35 -8.98 -0.63
CA GLN A 88 4.10 -7.73 -0.69
C GLN A 88 3.33 -6.55 -0.08
N ASN A 89 2.01 -6.68 0.08
CA ASN A 89 1.15 -5.68 0.71
C ASN A 89 0.62 -6.13 2.08
N THR A 90 1.23 -7.14 2.71
CA THR A 90 0.75 -7.68 3.99
C THR A 90 1.68 -7.35 5.15
N ILE A 91 1.09 -7.22 6.33
CA ILE A 91 1.82 -7.10 7.59
C ILE A 91 1.02 -7.75 8.74
N PRO A 92 1.65 -8.57 9.60
CA PRO A 92 0.95 -9.13 10.75
C PRO A 92 0.88 -8.09 11.88
N LEU A 93 -0.31 -7.67 12.33
CA LEU A 93 -0.50 -6.78 13.48
C LEU A 93 -1.53 -7.35 14.47
N CYS A 94 -1.33 -7.15 15.78
CA CYS A 94 -2.39 -7.43 16.75
C CYS A 94 -3.53 -6.40 16.63
N GLY A 95 -4.72 -6.70 17.14
CA GLY A 95 -5.89 -5.83 16.99
C GLY A 95 -5.65 -4.37 17.43
N SER A 96 -4.91 -4.12 18.51
CA SER A 96 -4.57 -2.76 18.95
C SER A 96 -3.65 -2.04 17.97
N CYS A 97 -2.59 -2.70 17.48
CA CYS A 97 -1.69 -2.09 16.50
C CYS A 97 -2.38 -1.92 15.14
N HIS A 98 -3.23 -2.87 14.74
CA HIS A 98 -4.00 -2.82 13.50
C HIS A 98 -4.95 -1.61 13.50
N ASN A 99 -5.71 -1.43 14.59
CA ASN A 99 -6.61 -0.29 14.74
C ASN A 99 -5.87 1.05 14.63
N GLU A 100 -4.74 1.21 15.33
CA GLU A 100 -3.96 2.45 15.30
C GLU A 100 -3.20 2.66 13.99
N PHE A 101 -2.93 1.59 13.24
CA PHE A 101 -2.32 1.64 11.91
C PHE A 101 -3.32 2.10 10.83
N ASP A 102 -4.58 1.73 10.95
CA ASP A 102 -5.62 2.04 9.97
C ASP A 102 -6.25 3.43 10.13
N MET A 103 -5.94 4.16 11.21
CA MET A 103 -6.40 5.53 11.42
C MET A 103 -5.81 6.48 10.38
N SER A 104 -6.62 6.90 9.40
CA SER A 104 -6.16 7.75 8.28
C SER A 104 -5.78 9.19 8.68
N LEU A 105 -6.53 9.80 9.59
CA LEU A 105 -6.35 11.22 9.95
C LEU A 105 -5.36 11.42 11.10
N ASP A 106 -5.29 10.45 12.01
CA ASP A 106 -4.44 10.52 13.18
C ASP A 106 -3.91 9.11 13.51
N PRO A 107 -2.99 8.58 12.68
CA PRO A 107 -2.39 7.27 12.91
C PRO A 107 -1.71 7.23 14.27
N GLY A 108 -1.92 6.15 15.02
CA GLY A 108 -1.17 5.88 16.24
C GLY A 108 0.12 5.09 15.98
N TYR A 109 0.21 4.41 14.84
CA TYR A 109 1.37 3.62 14.45
C TYR A 109 1.63 3.73 12.95
N VAL A 110 2.88 3.95 12.58
CA VAL A 110 3.37 3.88 11.20
C VAL A 110 4.74 3.23 11.18
N PHE A 111 5.18 2.83 9.99
CA PHE A 111 6.56 2.40 9.78
C PHE A 111 7.07 2.95 8.46
N VAL A 112 8.35 3.30 8.44
CA VAL A 112 9.01 4.00 7.32
C VAL A 112 10.34 3.31 7.01
N PRO A 113 10.82 3.30 5.76
CA PRO A 113 12.15 2.77 5.45
C PRO A 113 13.22 3.45 6.31
N THR A 114 14.24 2.71 6.73
CA THR A 114 15.39 3.26 7.46
C THR A 114 16.22 4.19 6.59
N ASP A 115 16.43 3.82 5.33
CA ASP A 115 17.20 4.60 4.37
C ASP A 115 16.26 5.21 3.32
N ILE A 116 15.71 6.38 3.63
CA ILE A 116 14.86 7.15 2.69
C ILE A 116 15.72 7.76 1.57
N GLN A 117 17.00 8.04 1.84
CA GLN A 117 17.92 8.63 0.88
C GLN A 117 18.11 7.70 -0.33
N TYR A 118 18.17 6.39 -0.12
CA TYR A 118 18.17 5.40 -1.20
C TYR A 118 17.03 5.62 -2.21
N PHE A 119 15.81 5.87 -1.74
CA PHE A 119 14.65 6.07 -2.61
C PHE A 119 14.69 7.40 -3.35
N ILE A 120 15.21 8.46 -2.69
CA ILE A 120 15.45 9.76 -3.30
C ILE A 120 16.47 9.63 -4.44
N ASP A 121 17.60 8.98 -4.18
CA ASP A 121 18.67 8.82 -5.15
C ASP A 121 18.26 7.89 -6.29
N PHE A 122 17.43 6.89 -6.01
CA PHE A 122 16.84 6.05 -7.05
C PHE A 122 15.95 6.86 -7.99
N GLU A 123 15.03 7.67 -7.46
CA GLU A 123 14.12 8.50 -8.27
C GLU A 123 14.88 9.54 -9.09
N ARG A 124 15.89 10.19 -8.51
CA ARG A 124 16.75 11.14 -9.23
C ARG A 124 17.48 10.47 -10.41
N ARG A 125 18.02 9.27 -10.20
CA ARG A 125 18.68 8.48 -11.26
C ARG A 125 17.70 8.02 -12.33
N ASP A 126 16.52 7.52 -11.94
CA ASP A 126 15.48 7.12 -12.90
C ASP A 126 15.00 8.30 -13.74
N ARG A 127 14.83 9.47 -13.12
CA ARG A 127 14.47 10.70 -13.82
C ARG A 127 15.51 11.11 -14.85
N ALA A 128 16.77 11.18 -14.46
CA ALA A 128 17.86 11.52 -15.38
C ALA A 128 17.93 10.53 -16.56
N ARG A 129 17.75 9.22 -16.28
CA ARG A 129 17.65 8.17 -17.31
C ARG A 129 16.49 8.46 -18.28
N ARG A 130 15.30 8.79 -17.78
CA ARG A 130 14.13 9.09 -18.61
C ARG A 130 14.33 10.36 -19.43
N GLU A 131 14.90 11.41 -18.86
CA GLU A 131 15.23 12.67 -19.56
C GLU A 131 16.23 12.46 -20.69
N GLN A 132 17.26 11.64 -20.45
CA GLN A 132 18.23 11.27 -21.47
C GLN A 132 17.56 10.52 -22.64
N ILE A 133 16.75 9.49 -22.35
CA ILE A 133 16.03 8.74 -23.38
C ILE A 133 15.07 9.65 -24.15
N ALA A 134 14.34 10.53 -23.46
CA ALA A 134 13.42 11.48 -24.10
C ALA A 134 14.15 12.41 -25.07
N THR A 135 15.35 12.87 -24.69
CA THR A 135 16.20 13.71 -25.54
C THR A 135 16.73 12.94 -26.75
N ASP A 136 17.23 11.72 -26.54
CA ASP A 136 17.86 10.92 -27.59
C ASP A 136 16.85 10.36 -28.62
N THR A 137 15.62 10.08 -28.18
CA THR A 137 14.59 9.42 -29.01
C THR A 137 13.44 10.33 -29.41
N ALA A 138 13.42 11.57 -28.94
CA ALA A 138 12.31 12.52 -29.10
C ALA A 138 10.94 11.99 -28.61
N VAL A 139 10.95 10.99 -27.72
CA VAL A 139 9.75 10.46 -27.07
C VAL A 139 9.39 11.36 -25.87
N PRO A 140 8.10 11.74 -25.69
CA PRO A 140 7.70 12.52 -24.53
C PRO A 140 8.04 11.82 -23.21
N LEU A 141 8.53 12.57 -22.22
CA LEU A 141 8.90 12.03 -20.90
C LEU A 141 7.76 11.26 -20.23
N SER A 142 6.51 11.69 -20.46
CA SER A 142 5.30 11.06 -19.94
C SER A 142 5.05 9.65 -20.48
N ALA A 143 5.53 9.35 -21.69
CA ALA A 143 5.39 8.04 -22.32
C ALA A 143 6.46 7.03 -21.84
N LEU A 144 7.52 7.48 -21.17
CA LEU A 144 8.60 6.61 -20.68
C LEU A 144 8.25 5.99 -19.34
N SER A 145 8.35 4.67 -19.21
CA SER A 145 8.05 3.96 -17.96
C SER A 145 8.98 4.40 -16.82
N ARG A 146 8.39 4.66 -15.64
CA ARG A 146 9.12 4.94 -14.38
C ARG A 146 9.60 3.62 -13.81
N GLN A 147 10.85 3.58 -13.34
CA GLN A 147 11.33 2.47 -12.53
C GLN A 147 11.18 2.82 -11.06
N VAL A 148 10.87 1.82 -10.23
CA VAL A 148 10.79 1.99 -8.78
C VAL A 148 11.49 0.83 -8.08
N PRO A 149 12.07 1.04 -6.88
CA PRO A 149 12.70 -0.04 -6.14
C PRO A 149 11.69 -1.10 -5.73
N THR A 150 12.03 -2.37 -6.01
CA THR A 150 11.32 -3.52 -5.45
C THR A 150 11.76 -3.81 -4.02
N SER A 151 11.07 -4.73 -3.33
CA SER A 151 11.51 -5.21 -2.02
C SER A 151 12.86 -5.92 -2.08
N ALA A 152 13.16 -6.60 -3.19
CA ALA A 152 14.44 -7.25 -3.45
C ALA A 152 15.56 -6.22 -3.66
N ASP A 153 15.30 -5.15 -4.42
CA ASP A 153 16.30 -4.09 -4.64
C ASP A 153 16.67 -3.38 -3.33
N TYR A 154 15.67 -3.04 -2.51
CA TYR A 154 15.92 -2.39 -1.22
C TYR A 154 16.62 -3.33 -0.23
N LYS A 155 16.27 -4.62 -0.21
CA LYS A 155 17.01 -5.63 0.56
C LYS A 155 18.48 -5.70 0.10
N GLN A 156 18.73 -5.75 -1.21
CA GLN A 156 20.08 -5.84 -1.74
C GLN A 156 20.92 -4.62 -1.37
N HIS A 157 20.35 -3.42 -1.48
CA HIS A 157 21.00 -2.16 -1.04
C HIS A 157 21.42 -2.20 0.43
N GLU A 158 20.53 -2.67 1.31
CA GLU A 158 20.84 -2.78 2.75
C GLU A 158 21.89 -3.87 3.03
N ILE A 159 21.94 -4.95 2.24
CA ILE A 159 23.02 -5.96 2.31
C ILE A 159 24.36 -5.33 1.90
N ASP A 160 24.39 -4.67 0.75
CA ASP A 160 25.60 -4.05 0.19
C ASP A 160 26.15 -2.95 1.12
N SER A 161 25.25 -2.26 1.83
CA SER A 161 25.55 -1.26 2.85
C SER A 161 25.93 -1.85 4.22
N ASN A 162 26.08 -3.18 4.33
CA ASN A 162 26.36 -3.93 5.56
C ASN A 162 25.37 -3.63 6.71
N GLN A 163 24.12 -3.36 6.37
CA GLN A 163 23.08 -3.02 7.35
C GLN A 163 22.23 -4.21 7.80
N ILE A 164 22.12 -5.24 6.94
CA ILE A 164 21.38 -6.48 7.23
C ILE A 164 22.13 -7.73 6.79
N SER A 165 21.72 -8.88 7.32
CA SER A 165 22.19 -10.19 6.88
C SER A 165 21.68 -10.51 5.46
N PRO A 166 22.45 -11.23 4.63
CA PRO A 166 21.94 -11.81 3.38
C PRO A 166 20.68 -12.68 3.55
N THR A 167 20.53 -13.28 4.74
CA THR A 167 19.37 -14.12 5.10
C THR A 167 18.15 -13.33 5.58
N ALA A 168 18.21 -11.99 5.58
CA ALA A 168 17.10 -11.13 5.98
C ALA A 168 15.86 -11.35 5.11
N ILE A 169 14.66 -11.15 5.67
CA ILE A 169 13.41 -11.34 4.94
C ILE A 169 13.08 -10.17 4.01
N GLY A 170 13.74 -9.03 4.17
CA GLY A 170 13.55 -7.82 3.36
C GLY A 170 14.39 -6.65 3.87
N GLY A 171 14.10 -5.43 3.42
CA GLY A 171 14.76 -4.22 3.91
C GLY A 171 14.34 -3.84 5.34
N ARG A 172 15.05 -2.90 5.96
CA ARG A 172 14.74 -2.41 7.32
C ARG A 172 13.81 -1.20 7.30
N TYR A 173 12.99 -1.14 8.33
CA TYR A 173 12.01 -0.09 8.54
C TYR A 173 11.98 0.34 10.01
N ASN A 174 11.96 1.65 10.23
CA ASN A 174 11.74 2.25 11.53
C ASN A 174 10.28 2.05 11.96
N ARG A 175 10.09 1.54 13.18
CA ARG A 175 8.76 1.40 13.81
C ARG A 175 8.47 2.66 14.60
N VAL A 176 7.45 3.41 14.19
CA VAL A 176 7.15 4.73 14.75
C VAL A 176 5.79 4.69 15.44
N PHE A 177 5.82 4.78 16.77
CA PHE A 177 4.62 4.89 17.59
C PHE A 177 4.31 6.36 17.85
N LEU A 178 3.19 6.83 17.34
CA LEU A 178 2.73 8.22 17.44
C LEU A 178 1.85 8.46 18.68
N LYS A 179 1.36 7.37 19.29
CA LYS A 179 0.52 7.35 20.48
C LYS A 179 0.98 6.28 21.46
N GLN A 180 0.72 6.50 22.74
CA GLN A 180 0.93 5.50 23.80
C GLN A 180 -0.34 4.66 23.94
N PHE A 181 -0.50 3.67 23.06
CA PHE A 181 -1.68 2.81 23.04
C PHE A 181 -1.39 1.37 23.47
N LEU A 182 -0.10 1.00 23.58
CA LEU A 182 0.28 -0.33 24.05
C LEU A 182 -0.07 -0.47 25.53
N HIS A 183 -0.67 -1.60 25.90
CA HIS A 183 -1.20 -1.82 27.26
C HIS A 183 -2.10 -0.67 27.76
N ASN A 184 -2.92 -0.10 26.88
CA ASN A 184 -3.78 1.04 27.20
C ASN A 184 -3.02 2.26 27.79
N GLY A 185 -1.74 2.43 27.44
CA GLY A 185 -0.88 3.49 27.95
C GLY A 185 -0.47 3.31 29.41
N GLN A 186 -0.73 2.16 30.03
CA GLN A 186 -0.43 1.90 31.45
C GLN A 186 1.08 1.76 31.72
N ILE A 187 1.89 1.47 30.71
CA ILE A 187 3.34 1.33 30.83
C ILE A 187 4.01 2.43 29.99
N PRO A 188 4.36 3.57 30.60
CA PRO A 188 4.94 4.69 29.86
C PRO A 188 6.26 4.31 29.18
N GLY A 189 6.37 4.59 27.89
CA GLY A 189 7.61 4.42 27.13
C GLY A 189 7.91 3.01 26.68
N ILE A 190 6.98 2.05 26.86
CA ILE A 190 7.11 0.68 26.35
C ILE A 190 7.31 0.64 24.82
N GLU A 191 6.77 1.63 24.11
CA GLU A 191 6.92 1.83 22.67
C GLU A 191 8.39 1.96 22.26
N LYS A 192 9.25 2.55 23.12
CA LYS A 192 10.69 2.70 22.84
C LYS A 192 11.37 1.34 22.69
N THR A 193 10.95 0.35 23.48
CA THR A 193 11.44 -1.03 23.41
C THR A 193 11.12 -1.66 22.04
N PHE A 194 10.05 -1.22 21.40
CA PHE A 194 9.60 -1.71 20.09
C PHE A 194 9.95 -0.77 18.94
N SER A 195 10.67 0.33 19.18
CA SER A 195 10.98 1.32 18.12
C SER A 195 12.22 0.95 17.30
N THR A 196 12.93 -0.12 17.64
CA THR A 196 14.12 -0.54 16.88
C THR A 196 13.76 -0.91 15.45
N PRO A 197 14.63 -0.64 14.45
CA PRO A 197 14.38 -1.04 13.08
C PRO A 197 14.09 -2.53 12.95
N LYS A 198 13.15 -2.89 12.08
CA LYS A 198 12.78 -4.29 11.83
C LYS A 198 12.65 -4.56 10.34
N GLU A 199 12.98 -5.79 9.95
CA GLU A 199 12.90 -6.25 8.57
C GLU A 199 11.44 -6.43 8.15
N TRP A 200 11.10 -6.00 6.94
CA TRP A 200 9.80 -6.27 6.32
C TRP A 200 9.97 -6.65 4.85
N HIS A 201 9.26 -7.70 4.44
CA HIS A 201 9.40 -8.35 3.14
C HIS A 201 8.60 -7.66 2.02
N GLY A 202 7.73 -6.72 2.38
CA GLY A 202 6.79 -6.12 1.45
C GLY A 202 7.36 -5.00 0.59
N ALA A 203 6.53 -4.50 -0.32
CA ALA A 203 6.88 -3.47 -1.28
C ALA A 203 7.14 -2.14 -0.54
N PRO A 204 8.34 -1.54 -0.67
CA PRO A 204 8.68 -0.32 0.08
C PRO A 204 7.72 0.84 -0.17
N LEU A 205 7.19 0.95 -1.40
CA LEU A 205 6.23 2.01 -1.75
C LEU A 205 4.90 1.92 -1.00
N ALA A 206 4.50 0.74 -0.51
CA ALA A 206 3.34 0.62 0.36
C ALA A 206 3.58 1.29 1.73
N SER A 207 4.78 1.11 2.30
CA SER A 207 5.20 1.81 3.52
C SER A 207 5.34 3.32 3.28
N ILE A 208 5.93 3.73 2.15
CA ILE A 208 6.08 5.16 1.79
C ILE A 208 4.71 5.84 1.60
N ARG A 209 3.73 5.17 0.97
CA ARG A 209 2.34 5.64 0.87
C ARG A 209 1.73 5.95 2.24
N ARG A 210 1.97 5.08 3.23
CA ARG A 210 1.51 5.28 4.62
C ARG A 210 2.28 6.41 5.31
N ALA A 211 3.58 6.49 5.10
CA ALA A 211 4.41 7.60 5.60
C ALA A 211 3.90 8.96 5.09
N PHE A 212 3.57 9.05 3.80
CA PHE A 212 3.04 10.28 3.21
C PHE A 212 1.68 10.69 3.77
N ALA A 213 0.81 9.73 4.09
CA ALA A 213 -0.44 10.04 4.80
C ALA A 213 -0.14 10.61 6.19
N ALA A 214 0.85 10.06 6.88
CA ALA A 214 1.23 10.46 8.23
C ALA A 214 1.88 11.84 8.30
N LEU A 215 2.50 12.34 7.21
CA LEU A 215 3.05 13.71 7.15
C LEU A 215 2.02 14.80 7.49
N ALA A 216 0.73 14.54 7.25
CA ALA A 216 -0.34 15.47 7.63
C ALA A 216 -0.65 15.48 9.14
N SER A 217 -0.19 14.48 9.90
CA SER A 217 -0.42 14.41 11.35
C SER A 217 0.56 15.30 12.10
N PRO A 218 0.07 16.20 12.98
CA PRO A 218 0.94 16.97 13.87
C PRO A 218 1.83 16.11 14.76
N ARG A 219 1.37 14.91 15.16
CA ARG A 219 2.17 13.97 15.97
C ARG A 219 3.39 13.47 15.23
N PHE A 220 3.26 13.25 13.92
CA PHE A 220 4.37 12.81 13.09
C PHE A 220 5.48 13.86 13.10
N PHE A 221 5.13 15.15 12.94
CA PHE A 221 6.07 16.26 12.98
C PHE A 221 6.80 16.41 14.34
N ILE A 222 6.13 16.09 15.45
CA ILE A 222 6.70 16.21 16.81
C ILE A 222 7.62 15.02 17.14
N ILE A 223 7.25 13.81 16.72
CA ILE A 223 7.88 12.56 17.15
C ILE A 223 9.01 12.14 16.21
N VAL A 224 8.84 12.35 14.91
CA VAL A 224 9.83 11.97 13.89
C VAL A 224 10.85 13.09 13.73
N ASP A 225 12.12 12.73 13.54
CA ASP A 225 13.18 13.71 13.38
C ASP A 225 12.98 14.55 12.11
N ALA A 226 13.47 15.80 12.17
CA ALA A 226 13.32 16.75 11.07
C ALA A 226 13.97 16.26 9.77
N GLY A 227 15.07 15.49 9.84
CA GLY A 227 15.74 14.93 8.67
C GLY A 227 14.84 13.95 7.92
N THR A 228 14.28 12.97 8.63
CA THR A 228 13.30 12.02 8.10
C THR A 228 12.08 12.74 7.50
N HIS A 229 11.56 13.75 8.19
CA HIS A 229 10.44 14.55 7.68
C HIS A 229 10.80 15.25 6.35
N HIS A 230 11.95 15.92 6.29
CA HIS A 230 12.40 16.59 5.08
C HIS A 230 12.65 15.62 3.91
N MET A 231 13.26 14.45 4.19
CA MET A 231 13.48 13.43 3.17
C MET A 231 12.15 12.87 2.62
N LEU A 232 11.16 12.62 3.47
CA LEU A 232 9.84 12.18 3.01
C LEU A 232 9.13 13.24 2.17
N GLU A 233 9.22 14.51 2.56
CA GLU A 233 8.67 15.62 1.78
C GLU A 233 9.35 15.77 0.43
N GLU A 234 10.68 15.69 0.39
CA GLU A 234 11.43 15.71 -0.85
C GLU A 234 11.03 14.54 -1.76
N LEU A 235 10.98 13.32 -1.21
CA LEU A 235 10.58 12.14 -1.98
C LEU A 235 9.16 12.28 -2.52
N ARG A 236 8.22 12.81 -1.71
CA ARG A 236 6.85 13.11 -2.14
C ARG A 236 6.84 14.11 -3.30
N GLN A 237 7.61 15.18 -3.20
CA GLN A 237 7.73 16.15 -4.28
C GLN A 237 8.32 15.51 -5.53
N LEU A 238 9.39 14.72 -5.42
CA LEU A 238 9.96 14.03 -6.56
C LEU A 238 8.91 13.14 -7.24
N TYR A 239 8.20 12.30 -6.49
CA TYR A 239 7.21 11.39 -7.06
C TYR A 239 6.06 12.05 -7.82
N PHE A 240 5.60 13.23 -7.37
CA PHE A 240 4.41 13.90 -7.90
C PHE A 240 4.66 15.24 -8.61
N SER A 241 5.91 15.69 -8.76
CA SER A 241 6.23 16.92 -9.50
C SER A 241 6.42 16.71 -11.00
N ASP A 242 6.34 15.47 -11.48
CA ASP A 242 6.51 15.12 -12.90
C ASP A 242 5.23 15.43 -13.71
N ASP A 243 5.35 15.82 -14.98
CA ASP A 243 4.25 16.18 -15.87
C ASP A 243 3.43 14.96 -16.36
N ARG A 244 3.56 13.81 -15.68
CA ARG A 244 2.78 12.58 -15.94
C ARG A 244 1.35 12.66 -15.42
N ILE A 245 1.06 13.68 -14.64
CA ILE A 245 -0.25 14.03 -14.11
C ILE A 245 -1.23 14.22 -15.29
N SER A 246 -2.41 13.61 -15.22
CA SER A 246 -3.43 13.60 -16.28
C SER A 246 -3.70 15.00 -16.85
N SER A 247 -4.08 15.11 -18.13
CA SER A 247 -4.61 16.35 -18.73
C SER A 247 -5.72 17.00 -17.86
N GLU A 248 -6.56 16.19 -17.22
CA GLU A 248 -7.61 16.67 -16.30
C GLU A 248 -7.03 17.28 -15.01
N GLN A 249 -5.98 16.67 -14.47
CA GLN A 249 -5.30 17.17 -13.27
C GLN A 249 -4.43 18.38 -13.58
N VAL A 250 -3.85 18.47 -14.78
CA VAL A 250 -3.20 19.69 -15.30
C VAL A 250 -4.22 20.82 -15.43
N SER A 251 -5.39 20.55 -15.99
CA SER A 251 -6.50 21.53 -16.08
C SER A 251 -6.94 22.02 -14.69
N LEU A 252 -7.10 21.13 -13.71
CA LEU A 252 -7.37 21.53 -12.32
C LEU A 252 -6.23 22.33 -11.71
N ARG A 253 -4.97 21.96 -11.98
CA ARG A 253 -3.79 22.71 -11.53
C ARG A 253 -3.82 24.13 -12.09
N ASP A 254 -4.19 24.31 -13.35
CA ASP A 254 -4.30 25.63 -13.99
C ASP A 254 -5.44 26.48 -13.41
N VAL A 255 -6.56 25.87 -13.01
CA VAL A 255 -7.67 26.57 -12.33
C VAL A 255 -7.23 27.16 -10.99
N TYR A 256 -6.45 26.39 -10.20
CA TYR A 256 -6.07 26.79 -8.84
C TYR A 256 -4.68 27.44 -8.75
N ARG A 257 -3.90 27.49 -9.85
CA ARG A 257 -2.64 28.21 -9.88
C ARG A 257 -2.96 29.71 -9.84
N PRO A 258 -2.51 30.45 -8.81
CA PRO A 258 -2.71 31.88 -8.77
C PRO A 258 -2.10 32.49 -10.03
N GLN A 259 -2.91 33.12 -10.88
CA GLN A 259 -2.38 33.92 -11.97
C GLN A 259 -1.58 35.05 -11.35
N VAL A 260 -0.26 34.95 -11.42
CA VAL A 260 0.63 36.07 -11.13
C VAL A 260 0.33 37.09 -12.22
N GLN A 261 -0.57 38.03 -11.92
CA GLN A 261 -0.79 39.19 -12.76
C GLN A 261 0.49 40.01 -12.73
N THR A 262 1.39 39.75 -13.67
CA THR A 262 2.37 40.74 -14.08
C THR A 262 1.57 41.95 -14.54
N SER A 263 1.58 42.99 -13.72
CA SER A 263 0.79 44.20 -13.93
C SER A 263 1.31 44.95 -15.15
N GLN A 264 0.92 44.51 -16.35
CA GLN A 264 1.00 45.33 -17.54
C GLN A 264 -0.10 46.38 -17.44
N LYS A 265 0.32 47.53 -16.94
CA LYS A 265 -0.34 48.84 -16.99
C LYS A 265 -0.81 49.10 -18.43
N ARG A 266 -2.05 48.77 -18.76
CA ARG A 266 -2.72 49.28 -19.97
C ARG A 266 -3.69 50.36 -19.54
N GLN A 267 -3.35 51.57 -19.99
CA GLN A 267 -4.15 52.78 -19.92
C GLN A 267 -5.56 52.49 -20.45
N LEU A 268 -6.56 52.83 -19.64
CA LEU A 268 -7.91 53.07 -20.11
C LEU A 268 -7.86 54.32 -20.98
N GLU A 269 -8.10 54.17 -22.27
CA GLU A 269 -8.73 55.23 -23.04
C GLU A 269 -10.13 54.76 -23.45
N ASP A 270 -11.04 55.61 -23.01
CA ASP A 270 -12.47 55.70 -23.21
C ASP A 270 -12.81 55.82 -24.69
N GLN A 271 -13.86 55.13 -25.17
CA GLN A 271 -14.98 55.72 -25.92
C GLN A 271 -15.81 54.69 -26.71
N THR A 272 -17.09 54.66 -26.31
CA THR A 272 -18.32 54.74 -27.14
C THR A 272 -18.75 53.57 -28.04
N ASN A 273 -19.93 53.06 -27.66
CA ASN A 273 -21.15 52.90 -28.43
C ASN A 273 -21.34 51.85 -29.53
N ASP A 274 -22.48 51.19 -29.33
CA ASP A 274 -23.56 50.88 -30.28
C ASP A 274 -23.64 49.49 -30.95
N GLU A 275 -24.76 48.87 -30.58
CA GLU A 275 -25.75 48.16 -31.38
C GLU A 275 -25.39 46.93 -32.22
N SER A 276 -26.08 45.86 -31.82
CA SER A 276 -26.89 44.98 -32.66
C SER A 276 -26.17 43.89 -33.46
N GLY A 277 -26.67 42.65 -33.30
CA GLY A 277 -26.25 41.54 -34.14
C GLY A 277 -26.64 40.18 -33.59
N ARG A 278 -27.93 39.86 -33.61
CA ARG A 278 -28.43 38.47 -33.61
C ARG A 278 -27.64 37.66 -34.63
N TYR A 279 -27.20 36.44 -34.33
CA TYR A 279 -27.43 35.26 -35.18
C TYR A 279 -27.14 33.95 -34.42
N ASN A 280 -28.16 33.11 -34.37
CA ASN A 280 -28.11 31.70 -34.00
C ASN A 280 -27.12 30.90 -34.87
N LYS A 281 -26.34 29.99 -34.26
CA LYS A 281 -25.88 28.79 -34.98
C LYS A 281 -25.66 27.59 -34.04
N LYS A 282 -26.71 26.76 -34.01
CA LYS A 282 -26.73 25.28 -34.05
C LYS A 282 -25.56 24.55 -33.37
N ALA A 283 -25.88 23.97 -32.21
CA ALA A 283 -25.26 22.77 -31.69
C ALA A 283 -25.39 21.63 -32.72
N LYS A 284 -24.26 21.03 -33.07
CA LYS A 284 -24.20 19.78 -33.82
C LYS A 284 -23.61 18.72 -32.88
N HIS A 285 -24.51 17.95 -32.28
CA HIS A 285 -24.20 16.66 -31.68
C HIS A 285 -23.60 15.79 -32.79
N GLN A 286 -22.35 15.35 -32.63
CA GLN A 286 -21.84 14.18 -33.32
C GLN A 286 -21.38 13.19 -32.27
N ASP A 287 -22.28 12.24 -32.07
CA ASP A 287 -22.05 10.93 -31.51
C ASP A 287 -21.19 10.15 -32.52
N THR A 288 -19.97 9.83 -32.12
CA THR A 288 -19.15 8.83 -32.81
C THR A 288 -18.49 8.00 -31.72
N GLY A 289 -19.05 6.82 -31.49
CA GLY A 289 -18.36 5.75 -30.79
C GLY A 289 -17.02 5.48 -31.46
N PHE A 290 -15.97 5.41 -30.65
CA PHE A 290 -14.71 4.83 -31.07
C PHE A 290 -14.30 3.82 -30.01
N ALA A 291 -14.56 2.56 -30.34
CA ALA A 291 -13.91 1.42 -29.73
C ALA A 291 -12.41 1.52 -30.01
N GLY A 292 -11.65 2.05 -29.06
CA GLY A 292 -10.20 2.08 -29.07
C GLY A 292 -9.68 1.12 -28.01
N THR A 293 -9.49 -0.13 -28.40
CA THR A 293 -8.66 -1.11 -27.70
C THR A 293 -7.22 -0.59 -27.62
N ALA A 294 -6.92 0.21 -26.61
CA ALA A 294 -5.54 0.50 -26.23
C ALA A 294 -5.08 -0.62 -25.30
N SER A 295 -4.51 -1.65 -25.92
CA SER A 295 -3.69 -2.66 -25.25
C SER A 295 -2.48 -1.94 -24.64
N ALA A 296 -2.64 -1.44 -23.41
CA ALA A 296 -1.52 -1.14 -22.55
C ALA A 296 -0.88 -2.49 -22.25
N ALA A 297 0.18 -2.81 -22.99
CA ALA A 297 1.05 -3.92 -22.69
C ALA A 297 1.69 -3.65 -21.32
N ASN A 298 0.96 -4.02 -20.27
CA ASN A 298 1.47 -4.22 -18.93
C ASN A 298 2.55 -5.29 -19.04
N GLN A 299 3.79 -4.85 -19.23
CA GLN A 299 4.93 -5.61 -18.74
C GLN A 299 4.92 -5.48 -17.21
N CYS A 300 3.90 -6.05 -16.58
CA CYS A 300 4.15 -6.79 -15.36
C CYS A 300 5.24 -7.79 -15.76
N ARG A 301 6.45 -7.63 -15.24
CA ARG A 301 7.28 -8.81 -15.06
C ARG A 301 6.44 -9.73 -14.19
N GLU A 302 5.78 -10.71 -14.81
CA GLU A 302 5.22 -11.86 -14.11
C GLU A 302 6.41 -12.61 -13.51
N HIS A 303 6.94 -12.09 -12.41
CA HIS A 303 7.59 -12.93 -11.43
C HIS A 303 6.47 -13.76 -10.80
N THR A 304 6.14 -14.86 -11.47
CA THR A 304 5.41 -15.94 -10.84
C THR A 304 6.37 -16.62 -9.86
N ASP A 305 6.61 -15.94 -8.73
CA ASP A 305 7.28 -16.53 -7.57
C ASP A 305 6.30 -17.52 -6.92
N TRP A 306 6.13 -18.66 -7.57
CA TRP A 306 5.45 -19.80 -6.98
C TRP A 306 6.28 -20.28 -5.79
N VAL A 307 5.81 -19.98 -4.58
CA VAL A 307 6.39 -20.53 -3.34
C VAL A 307 6.37 -22.06 -3.39
N LEU A 308 5.35 -22.63 -4.03
CA LEU A 308 5.22 -24.05 -4.33
C LEU A 308 4.86 -24.19 -5.81
N GLY A 309 5.84 -24.57 -6.62
CA GLY A 309 5.66 -24.85 -8.05
C GLY A 309 5.02 -26.21 -8.31
N PRO A 310 4.72 -26.54 -9.58
CA PRO A 310 4.10 -27.82 -9.96
C PRO A 310 4.89 -29.06 -9.55
N GLU A 311 6.19 -28.92 -9.28
CA GLU A 311 7.08 -29.99 -8.82
C GLU A 311 7.04 -30.23 -7.30
N SER A 312 6.29 -29.43 -6.54
CA SER A 312 6.27 -29.52 -5.08
C SER A 312 5.44 -30.70 -4.60
N THR A 313 5.97 -31.49 -3.67
CA THR A 313 5.23 -32.61 -3.08
C THR A 313 4.39 -32.16 -1.88
N THR A 314 3.37 -32.96 -1.51
CA THR A 314 2.60 -32.73 -0.28
C THR A 314 3.49 -32.64 0.96
N ASN A 315 4.59 -33.39 1.01
CA ASN A 315 5.54 -33.36 2.12
C ASN A 315 6.28 -32.00 2.20
N ASP A 316 6.61 -31.42 1.05
CA ASP A 316 7.22 -30.09 0.99
C ASP A 316 6.27 -29.02 1.53
N VAL A 317 4.98 -29.11 1.18
CA VAL A 317 3.94 -28.22 1.73
C VAL A 317 3.82 -28.35 3.25
N VAL A 318 3.76 -29.58 3.77
CA VAL A 318 3.63 -29.83 5.21
C VAL A 318 4.85 -29.31 5.96
N ARG A 319 6.07 -29.59 5.47
CA ARG A 319 7.30 -29.09 6.09
C ARG A 319 7.34 -27.56 6.12
N LEU A 320 6.88 -26.93 5.05
CA LEU A 320 6.94 -25.47 4.90
C LEU A 320 5.92 -24.74 5.80
N TYR A 321 4.70 -25.28 5.93
CA TYR A 321 3.61 -24.59 6.60
C TYR A 321 3.19 -25.17 7.96
N ALA A 322 3.59 -26.40 8.33
CA ALA A 322 3.25 -26.97 9.64
C ALA A 322 3.62 -26.06 10.84
N PRO A 323 4.81 -25.41 10.87
CA PRO A 323 5.18 -24.52 11.98
C PRO A 323 4.24 -23.32 12.16
N VAL A 324 3.62 -22.86 11.07
CA VAL A 324 2.66 -21.74 11.09
C VAL A 324 1.40 -22.13 11.87
N PHE A 325 0.94 -23.38 11.72
CA PHE A 325 -0.26 -23.88 12.38
C PHE A 325 -0.02 -24.40 13.80
N SER A 326 1.20 -24.82 14.13
CA SER A 326 1.56 -25.25 15.49
C SER A 326 1.71 -24.11 16.50
N SER A 327 1.65 -22.86 16.04
CA SER A 327 1.86 -21.65 16.85
C SER A 327 0.57 -21.05 17.43
N TYR A 328 -0.59 -21.70 17.21
CA TYR A 328 -1.91 -21.26 17.66
C TYR A 328 -2.38 -21.98 18.92
#